data_AF-A0A2K4Y8H6-F1
#
_entry.id   AF-A0A2K4Y8H6-F1
#
_cell.length_a   1.000
_cell.length_b   1.000
_cell.length_c   1.000
_cell.angle_alpha   90.00
_cell.angle_beta   90.00
_cell.angle_gamma   90.00
#
_symmetry.space_group_name_H-M   'P 1'
#
loop_
_entity.id
_entity.type
_entity.pdbx_description
1 polymer ?
#
loop_
_entity_poly.entity_id
_entity_poly.type
_entity_poly.pdbx_seq_one_letter_code
_entity_poly.pdbx_strand_id
1 'polypeptide(L)'
;VKAALSAVGIAGASILMAPMAAANVQSYGATERAVDGPLITDYTVSNLAPTDVTIPGYQPAGQLYRADVTAKSVAGNVQPQMSRFMARAFNGTVYPVLNTRPVPDGLDPRPIDQGQQTSGELYFDVTGERPVGLVYTDKDDDFLVWTRHV
;
A
#
# COMPACT_ATOMS: atom_id res chain seq x y z
N VAL A 1 -18.82 19.25 17.17
CA VAL A 1 -19.73 18.62 18.15
C VAL A 1 -18.98 17.44 18.77
N LYS A 2 -18.59 17.52 20.05
CA LYS A 2 -17.95 16.39 20.76
C LYS A 2 -19.08 15.55 21.38
N ALA A 3 -19.29 14.34 20.86
CA ALA A 3 -20.24 13.40 21.45
C ALA A 3 -19.59 12.76 22.69
N ALA A 4 -20.17 13.03 23.87
CA ALA A 4 -19.90 12.28 25.08
C ALA A 4 -20.83 11.06 25.10
N LEU A 5 -20.25 9.86 25.18
CA LEU A 5 -20.99 8.60 25.36
C LEU A 5 -20.75 8.12 26.79
N SER A 6 -21.79 8.18 27.60
CA SER A 6 -21.89 7.48 28.88
C SER A 6 -22.19 6.00 28.62
N ALA A 7 -21.36 5.08 29.14
CA ALA A 7 -21.58 3.64 29.05
C ALA A 7 -21.68 3.02 30.45
N VAL A 8 -22.83 2.38 30.70
CA VAL A 8 -23.12 1.47 31.82
C VAL A 8 -22.30 0.18 31.65
N GLY A 9 -21.74 -0.34 32.75
CA GLY A 9 -20.79 -1.45 32.75
C GLY A 9 -21.39 -2.84 32.51
N ILE A 10 -20.59 -3.69 31.85
CA ILE A 10 -20.63 -5.16 31.95
C ILE A 10 -19.18 -5.65 31.91
N ALA A 11 -18.79 -6.49 32.87
CA ALA A 11 -17.51 -7.16 32.91
C ALA A 11 -17.48 -8.30 31.88
N GLY A 12 -16.63 -8.16 30.87
CA GLY A 12 -16.27 -9.17 29.88
C GLY A 12 -15.01 -8.68 29.19
N ALA A 13 -14.00 -9.54 29.01
CA ALA A 13 -12.68 -9.17 28.50
C ALA A 13 -12.80 -8.34 27.22
N SER A 14 -12.62 -7.03 27.35
CA SER A 14 -12.64 -6.09 26.26
C SER A 14 -11.33 -6.26 25.50
N ILE A 15 -11.40 -6.98 24.38
CA ILE A 15 -10.42 -6.81 23.32
C ILE A 15 -10.54 -5.34 22.92
N LEU A 16 -9.63 -4.51 23.40
CA LEU A 16 -9.47 -3.13 22.96
C LEU A 16 -9.07 -3.22 21.49
N MET A 17 -10.06 -3.27 20.60
CA MET A 17 -9.86 -2.90 19.20
C MET A 17 -9.45 -1.44 19.26
N ALA A 18 -8.15 -1.16 19.11
CA ALA A 18 -7.67 0.18 18.86
C ALA A 18 -8.52 0.76 17.71
N PRO A 19 -8.91 2.04 17.76
CA PRO A 19 -9.65 2.65 16.68
C PRO A 19 -8.82 2.47 15.41
N MET A 20 -9.29 1.60 14.51
CA MET A 20 -8.76 1.50 13.18
C MET A 20 -8.98 2.87 12.54
N ALA A 21 -7.89 3.58 12.26
CA ALA A 21 -7.94 4.74 11.39
C ALA A 21 -8.76 4.35 10.16
N ALA A 22 -9.69 5.22 9.76
CA ALA A 22 -10.60 4.92 8.67
C ALA A 22 -9.80 4.85 7.37
N ALA A 23 -9.37 3.64 6.99
CA ALA A 23 -8.67 3.42 5.73
C ALA A 23 -9.59 3.82 4.57
N ASN A 24 -9.05 4.59 3.61
CA ASN A 24 -9.75 4.87 2.37
C ASN A 24 -9.64 3.62 1.50
N VAL A 25 -10.73 2.84 1.45
CA VAL A 25 -10.76 1.62 0.63
C VAL A 25 -11.31 1.96 -0.74
N GLN A 26 -10.45 1.83 -1.75
CA GLN A 26 -10.75 2.09 -3.14
C GLN A 26 -10.55 0.84 -4.00
N SER A 27 -11.08 0.93 -5.22
CA SER A 27 -10.94 -0.12 -6.22
C SER A 27 -9.61 0.01 -6.95
N TYR A 28 -9.06 -1.11 -7.42
CA TYR A 28 -7.93 -1.05 -8.35
C TYR A 28 -8.22 -0.11 -9.53
N GLY A 29 -7.24 0.71 -9.89
CA GLY A 29 -7.34 1.76 -10.89
C GLY A 29 -7.80 3.12 -10.36
N ALA A 30 -8.30 3.19 -9.12
CA ALA A 30 -8.58 4.47 -8.47
C ALA A 30 -7.28 5.19 -8.07
N THR A 31 -7.29 6.52 -8.17
CA THR A 31 -6.22 7.37 -7.65
C THR A 31 -6.50 7.70 -6.19
N GLU A 32 -5.52 7.49 -5.32
CA GLU A 32 -5.53 7.94 -3.94
C GLU A 32 -4.37 8.88 -3.65
N ARG A 33 -4.53 9.73 -2.64
CA ARG A 33 -3.60 10.83 -2.34
C ARG A 33 -2.87 10.61 -1.02
N ALA A 34 -1.55 10.55 -1.09
CA ALA A 34 -0.65 10.57 0.07
C ALA A 34 -0.16 12.00 0.33
N VAL A 35 -0.15 12.41 1.61
CA VAL A 35 0.28 13.75 2.04
C VAL A 35 1.41 13.62 3.06
N ASP A 36 2.60 14.08 2.70
CA ASP A 36 3.80 14.07 3.55
C ASP A 36 4.29 15.50 3.77
N GLY A 37 3.70 16.19 4.76
CA GLY A 37 3.96 17.59 5.02
C GLY A 37 3.65 18.47 3.80
N PRO A 38 4.63 19.19 3.20
CA PRO A 38 4.41 19.99 2.00
C PRO A 38 4.36 19.16 0.70
N LEU A 39 4.68 17.86 0.75
CA LEU A 39 4.73 16.98 -0.41
C LEU A 39 3.40 16.25 -0.58
N ILE A 40 2.87 16.28 -1.80
CA ILE A 40 1.61 15.58 -2.13
C ILE A 40 1.86 14.66 -3.32
N THR A 41 1.51 13.38 -3.15
CA THR A 41 1.66 12.36 -4.18
C THR A 41 0.33 11.67 -4.45
N ASP A 42 -0.05 11.60 -5.70
CA ASP A 42 -1.16 10.76 -6.15
C ASP A 42 -0.61 9.41 -6.58
N TYR A 43 -1.15 8.33 -6.00
CA TYR A 43 -0.85 6.96 -6.39
C TYR A 43 -2.07 6.31 -7.04
N THR A 44 -1.83 5.60 -8.14
CA THR A 44 -2.82 4.73 -8.77
C THR A 44 -2.24 3.33 -8.81
N VAL A 45 -2.95 2.36 -8.22
CA VAL A 45 -2.53 0.96 -8.16
C VAL A 45 -3.52 0.09 -8.90
N SER A 46 -3.02 -0.85 -9.69
CA SER A 46 -3.84 -1.84 -10.39
C SER A 46 -3.16 -3.21 -10.46
N ASN A 47 -3.95 -4.20 -10.91
CA ASN A 47 -3.44 -5.48 -11.39
C ASN A 47 -2.60 -6.29 -10.38
N LEU A 48 -2.96 -6.27 -9.08
CA LEU A 48 -2.31 -7.14 -8.10
C LEU A 48 -2.62 -8.62 -8.42
N ALA A 49 -1.64 -9.34 -8.93
CA ALA A 49 -1.80 -10.71 -9.41
C ALA A 49 -0.53 -11.55 -9.23
N PRO A 50 -0.63 -12.89 -9.19
CA PRO A 50 0.53 -13.78 -9.25
C PRO A 50 1.34 -13.52 -10.54
N THR A 51 2.66 -13.70 -10.46
CA THR A 51 3.57 -13.58 -11.60
C THR A 51 4.66 -14.65 -11.57
N ASP A 52 5.11 -15.08 -12.75
CA ASP A 52 6.23 -16.00 -12.95
C ASP A 52 7.55 -15.28 -13.32
N VAL A 53 7.56 -13.94 -13.23
CA VAL A 53 8.75 -13.13 -13.48
C VAL A 53 9.87 -13.53 -12.52
N THR A 54 11.06 -13.75 -13.08
CA THR A 54 12.27 -14.02 -12.29
C THR A 54 12.96 -12.71 -11.93
N ILE A 55 13.20 -12.48 -10.64
CA ILE A 55 13.96 -11.34 -10.14
C ILE A 55 15.44 -11.76 -10.00
N PRO A 56 16.39 -11.16 -10.75
CA PRO A 56 17.79 -11.55 -10.68
C PRO A 56 18.39 -11.45 -9.27
N GLY A 57 18.99 -12.54 -8.80
CA GLY A 57 19.61 -12.60 -7.47
C GLY A 57 18.62 -12.64 -6.31
N TYR A 58 17.34 -12.91 -6.57
CA TYR A 58 16.31 -13.15 -5.56
C TYR A 58 15.71 -14.54 -5.76
N GLN A 59 15.58 -15.29 -4.67
CA GLN A 59 14.90 -16.59 -4.65
C GLN A 59 13.64 -16.44 -3.82
N PRO A 60 12.44 -16.49 -4.44
CA PRO A 60 11.18 -16.39 -3.72
C PRO A 60 11.03 -17.51 -2.70
N ALA A 61 10.59 -17.15 -1.50
CA ALA A 61 10.18 -18.11 -0.47
C ALA A 61 8.76 -18.64 -0.73
N GLY A 62 7.93 -17.87 -1.45
CA GLY A 62 6.59 -18.23 -1.87
C GLY A 62 6.29 -17.83 -3.32
N GLN A 63 5.03 -17.52 -3.60
CA GLN A 63 4.58 -17.09 -4.92
C GLN A 63 4.85 -15.58 -5.07
N LEU A 64 5.54 -15.18 -6.14
CA LEU A 64 5.65 -13.76 -6.46
C LEU A 64 4.32 -13.20 -6.93
N TYR A 65 3.98 -12.03 -6.41
CA TYR A 65 2.90 -11.19 -6.89
C TYR A 65 3.46 -9.88 -7.42
N ARG A 66 2.78 -9.32 -8.40
CA ARG A 66 3.08 -8.02 -9.00
C ARG A 66 1.85 -7.13 -8.92
N ALA A 67 2.05 -5.83 -8.71
CA ALA A 67 1.06 -4.78 -8.97
C ALA A 67 1.65 -3.68 -9.86
N ASP A 68 0.81 -3.10 -10.71
CA ASP A 68 1.15 -1.90 -11.48
C ASP A 68 0.90 -0.67 -10.61
N VAL A 69 1.83 0.28 -10.62
CA VAL A 69 1.70 1.53 -9.87
C VAL A 69 2.09 2.73 -10.72
N THR A 70 1.34 3.82 -10.57
CA THR A 70 1.71 5.15 -11.09
C THR A 70 1.78 6.11 -9.92
N ALA A 71 2.87 6.88 -9.85
CA ALA A 71 3.11 7.91 -8.86
C ALA A 71 3.19 9.26 -9.56
N LYS A 72 2.37 10.23 -9.14
CA LYS A 72 2.37 11.60 -9.66
C LYS A 72 2.68 12.58 -8.54
N SER A 73 3.68 13.44 -8.75
CA SER A 73 3.93 14.56 -7.84
C SER A 73 2.89 15.66 -8.07
N VAL A 74 2.02 15.88 -7.09
CA VAL A 74 1.01 16.94 -7.12
C VAL A 74 1.56 18.23 -6.53
N ALA A 75 2.34 18.12 -5.46
CA ALA A 75 2.99 19.27 -4.82
C ALA A 75 4.40 18.90 -4.37
N GLY A 76 5.37 19.76 -4.70
CA GLY A 76 6.78 19.60 -4.36
C GLY A 76 7.55 18.67 -5.30
N ASN A 77 8.82 18.45 -4.98
CA ASN A 77 9.64 17.43 -5.62
C ASN A 77 9.57 16.15 -4.75
N VAL A 78 8.91 15.12 -5.27
CA VAL A 78 8.54 13.92 -4.50
C VAL A 78 9.48 12.78 -4.83
N GLN A 79 10.06 12.15 -3.82
CA GLN A 79 10.70 10.85 -3.98
C GLN A 79 9.71 9.71 -3.65
N PRO A 80 9.39 8.80 -4.59
CA PRO A 80 8.47 7.70 -4.35
C PRO A 80 8.88 6.82 -3.16
N GLN A 81 7.98 6.63 -2.19
CA GLN A 81 8.24 5.86 -0.99
C GLN A 81 7.78 4.41 -1.14
N MET A 82 8.49 3.64 -1.98
CA MET A 82 8.10 2.25 -2.28
C MET A 82 7.93 1.39 -1.01
N SER A 83 8.81 1.55 -0.02
CA SER A 83 8.78 0.77 1.24
C SER A 83 7.49 0.91 2.05
N ARG A 84 6.64 1.91 1.75
CA ARG A 84 5.33 2.10 2.38
C ARG A 84 4.26 1.18 1.79
N PHE A 85 4.52 0.52 0.66
CA PHE A 85 3.60 -0.42 0.04
C PHE A 85 3.72 -1.83 0.61
N MET A 86 2.57 -2.44 0.89
CA MET A 86 2.44 -3.82 1.35
C MET A 86 1.25 -4.49 0.66
N ALA A 87 1.40 -5.73 0.20
CA ALA A 87 0.25 -6.55 -0.19
C ALA A 87 -0.39 -7.16 1.06
N ARG A 88 -1.73 -7.17 1.15
CA ARG A 88 -2.46 -7.64 2.33
C ARG A 88 -3.44 -8.75 1.99
N ALA A 89 -3.38 -9.85 2.73
CA ALA A 89 -4.33 -10.97 2.67
C ALA A 89 -5.57 -10.71 3.54
N PHE A 90 -6.64 -11.48 3.30
CA PHE A 90 -7.92 -11.32 4.02
C PHE A 90 -7.78 -11.58 5.52
N ASN A 91 -6.94 -12.55 5.90
CA ASN A 91 -6.60 -12.85 7.30
C ASN A 91 -5.75 -11.78 8.01
N GLY A 92 -5.37 -10.69 7.31
CA GLY A 92 -4.57 -9.59 7.84
C GLY A 92 -3.06 -9.76 7.69
N THR A 93 -2.57 -10.87 7.15
CA THR A 93 -1.14 -11.05 6.80
C THR A 93 -0.72 -9.99 5.78
N VAL A 94 0.45 -9.39 6.00
CA VAL A 94 1.04 -8.40 5.10
C VAL A 94 2.34 -8.91 4.52
N TYR A 95 2.57 -8.62 3.24
CA TYR A 95 3.78 -8.92 2.51
C TYR A 95 4.40 -7.58 2.07
N PRO A 96 5.57 -7.18 2.59
CA PRO A 96 6.22 -5.93 2.20
C PRO A 96 6.66 -5.97 0.74
N VAL A 97 6.75 -4.79 0.11
CA VAL A 97 7.33 -4.69 -1.22
C VAL A 97 8.78 -5.19 -1.25
N LEU A 98 9.15 -5.87 -2.34
CA LEU A 98 10.51 -6.25 -2.65
C LEU A 98 11.23 -5.07 -3.32
N ASN A 99 12.04 -4.35 -2.56
CA ASN A 99 12.80 -3.20 -3.05
C ASN A 99 14.27 -3.15 -2.58
N THR A 100 14.76 -4.22 -1.95
CA THR A 100 16.16 -4.34 -1.51
C THR A 100 17.14 -4.59 -2.65
N ARG A 101 16.61 -4.91 -3.84
CA ARG A 101 17.36 -5.15 -5.08
C ARG A 101 16.57 -4.59 -6.27
N PRO A 102 17.24 -4.33 -7.41
CA PRO A 102 16.53 -4.00 -8.65
C PRO A 102 15.56 -5.12 -9.03
N VAL A 103 14.33 -4.74 -9.36
CA VAL A 103 13.30 -5.63 -9.90
C VAL A 103 13.05 -5.28 -11.37
N PRO A 104 12.62 -6.25 -12.21
CA PRO A 104 12.21 -5.96 -13.58
C PRO A 104 11.10 -4.90 -13.60
N ASP A 105 11.21 -3.91 -14.48
CA ASP A 105 10.23 -2.84 -14.67
C ASP A 105 9.75 -2.15 -13.38
N GLY A 106 10.62 -2.14 -12.35
CA GLY A 106 10.32 -1.54 -11.05
C GLY A 106 10.07 -0.05 -11.14
N LEU A 107 9.21 0.46 -10.25
CA LEU A 107 8.97 1.90 -10.12
C LEU A 107 10.30 2.67 -9.94
N ASP A 108 10.52 3.71 -10.75
CA ASP A 108 11.75 4.52 -10.67
C ASP A 108 11.83 5.25 -9.30
N PRO A 109 12.88 5.02 -8.49
CA PRO A 109 13.06 5.67 -7.18
C PRO A 109 13.48 7.15 -7.28
N ARG A 110 13.76 7.67 -8.47
CA ARG A 110 14.24 9.04 -8.65
C ARG A 110 13.17 10.06 -8.23
N PRO A 111 13.60 11.26 -7.79
CA PRO A 111 12.66 12.35 -7.50
C PRO A 111 11.83 12.73 -8.73
N ILE A 112 10.55 12.99 -8.51
CA ILE A 112 9.56 13.39 -9.50
C ILE A 112 9.27 14.87 -9.30
N ASP A 113 9.58 15.68 -10.31
CA ASP A 113 9.25 17.09 -10.32
C ASP A 113 7.74 17.31 -10.27
N GLN A 114 7.31 18.41 -9.65
CA GLN A 114 5.90 18.74 -9.50
C GLN A 114 5.17 18.75 -10.86
N GLY A 115 4.02 18.07 -10.91
CA GLY A 115 3.20 17.90 -12.11
C GLY A 115 3.61 16.70 -12.98
N GLN A 116 4.80 16.12 -12.77
CA GLN A 116 5.26 14.93 -13.47
C GLN A 116 4.79 13.65 -12.78
N GLN A 117 4.92 12.54 -13.50
CA GLN A 117 4.60 11.21 -13.00
C GLN A 117 5.61 10.17 -13.49
N THR A 118 5.68 9.06 -12.78
CA THR A 118 6.40 7.84 -13.19
C THR A 118 5.53 6.63 -12.93
N SER A 119 5.73 5.57 -13.70
CA SER A 119 4.99 4.33 -13.60
C SER A 119 5.96 3.15 -13.57
N GLY A 120 5.55 2.06 -12.95
CA GLY A 120 6.32 0.82 -12.91
C GLY A 120 5.59 -0.24 -12.10
N GLU A 121 6.34 -1.27 -11.74
CA GLU A 121 5.82 -2.45 -11.08
C GLU A 121 6.32 -2.54 -9.62
N LEU A 122 5.47 -3.07 -8.74
CA LEU A 122 5.81 -3.45 -7.37
C LEU A 122 5.71 -4.96 -7.24
N TYR A 123 6.67 -5.57 -6.56
CA TYR A 123 6.73 -7.02 -6.37
C TYR A 123 6.59 -7.39 -4.90
N PHE A 124 5.97 -8.54 -4.62
CA PHE A 124 5.72 -9.06 -3.27
C PHE A 124 5.99 -10.56 -3.24
N ASP A 125 6.68 -11.04 -2.20
CA ASP A 125 6.87 -12.48 -1.97
C ASP A 125 5.80 -13.00 -1.02
N VAL A 126 4.80 -13.70 -1.58
CA VAL A 126 3.63 -14.19 -0.86
C VAL A 126 3.88 -15.61 -0.37
N THR A 127 4.19 -15.72 0.92
CA THR A 127 4.54 -16.98 1.59
C THR A 127 3.37 -17.67 2.28
N GLY A 128 2.17 -17.09 2.21
CA GLY A 128 0.97 -17.60 2.88
C GLY A 128 -0.30 -17.39 2.06
N GLU A 129 -1.36 -16.91 2.73
CA GLU A 129 -2.63 -16.66 2.06
C GLU A 129 -2.50 -15.57 0.97
N ARG A 130 -3.23 -15.79 -0.13
CA ARG A 130 -3.24 -14.88 -1.28
C ARG A 130 -3.68 -13.46 -0.86
N PRO A 131 -2.96 -12.41 -1.30
CA PRO A 131 -3.36 -11.05 -1.04
C PRO A 131 -4.67 -10.70 -1.76
N VAL A 132 -5.47 -9.87 -1.11
CA VAL A 132 -6.75 -9.34 -1.64
C VAL A 132 -6.62 -7.87 -2.03
N GLY A 133 -5.65 -7.16 -1.43
CA GLY A 133 -5.46 -5.74 -1.61
C GLY A 133 -4.00 -5.31 -1.49
N LEU A 134 -3.76 -4.06 -1.85
CA LEU A 134 -2.51 -3.35 -1.62
C LEU A 134 -2.77 -2.22 -0.62
N VAL A 135 -1.85 -1.99 0.29
CA VAL A 135 -1.92 -0.96 1.32
C VAL A 135 -0.71 -0.06 1.18
N TYR A 136 -0.91 1.25 1.30
CA TYR A 136 0.14 2.23 1.51
C TYR A 136 -0.02 2.86 2.89
N THR A 137 1.01 2.74 3.73
CA THR A 137 0.98 3.28 5.10
C THR A 137 1.69 4.63 5.15
N ASP A 138 0.99 5.68 5.54
CA ASP A 138 1.63 6.93 5.91
C ASP A 138 2.08 6.93 7.39
N LYS A 139 2.99 7.84 7.72
CA LYS A 139 3.57 8.08 9.07
C LYS A 139 2.53 8.33 10.20
N ASP A 140 1.29 8.67 9.86
CA ASP A 140 0.25 9.12 10.81
C ASP A 140 -0.98 8.16 10.88
N ASP A 141 -0.81 6.86 10.59
CA ASP A 141 -1.86 5.82 10.56
C ASP A 141 -2.93 5.96 9.44
N ASP A 142 -2.76 6.89 8.50
CA ASP A 142 -3.58 6.92 7.28
C ASP A 142 -3.11 5.83 6.31
N PHE A 143 -4.04 4.92 5.99
CA PHE A 143 -3.84 3.86 5.02
C PHE A 143 -4.62 4.18 3.74
N LEU A 144 -3.92 4.20 2.60
CA LEU A 144 -4.54 4.10 1.29
C LEU A 144 -4.66 2.61 0.96
N VAL A 145 -5.81 2.16 0.50
CA VAL A 145 -6.10 0.73 0.32
C VAL A 145 -6.78 0.50 -1.01
N TRP A 146 -6.12 -0.27 -1.88
CA TRP A 146 -6.69 -0.73 -3.14
C TRP A 146 -7.06 -2.20 -3.06
N THR A 147 -8.28 -2.55 -3.42
CA THR A 147 -8.75 -3.93 -3.53
C THR A 147 -9.50 -4.16 -4.83
N ARG A 148 -9.63 -5.42 -5.25
CA ARG A 148 -10.61 -5.75 -6.29
C ARG A 148 -12.00 -5.58 -5.70
N HIS A 149 -12.94 -5.03 -6.46
CA HIS A 149 -14.36 -5.17 -6.13
C HIS A 149 -14.69 -6.66 -6.03
N VAL A 150 -15.42 -7.03 -4.98
CA VAL A 150 -16.07 -8.33 -4.84
C VAL A 150 -17.44 -8.29 -5.52
#